data_AF-A0A7M5WU82-F1
#
_entry.id   AF-A0A7M5WU82-F1
#
_cell.length_a   1.000
_cell.length_b   1.000
_cell.length_c   1.000
_cell.angle_alpha   90.00
_cell.angle_beta   90.00
_cell.angle_gamma   90.00
#
_symmetry.space_group_name_H-M   'P 1'
#
loop_
_entity.id
_entity.type
_entity.pdbx_description
1 polymer ?
#
loop_
_entity_poly.entity_id
_entity_poly.type
_entity_poly.pdbx_seq_one_letter_code
_entity_poly.pdbx_strand_id
1 'polypeptide(L)'
;MKSIIALLLLAVAANAQNLTWPKYPEQFKFTTSGPIPGYTCIQIQEPSDPVWARQTNYFCHEAGENIRNIGMRWSFTGRISTMKCRPVYEPSEPAKYKWLDNFICVPIDAPYEFQFFNYVPRMNYRCRCLQWYNAKDPDTWGDNFLCDWRVSC
;
A
#
# COMPACT_ATOMS: atom_id res chain seq x y z
N MET A 1 -42.29 -38.26 26.40
CA MET A 1 -41.30 -37.19 26.64
C MET A 1 -39.92 -37.81 26.79
N LYS A 2 -39.07 -37.72 25.76
CA LYS A 2 -37.60 -37.82 25.85
C LYS A 2 -37.03 -37.32 24.52
N SER A 3 -36.50 -36.11 24.62
CA SER A 3 -35.48 -35.43 23.79
C SER A 3 -35.57 -35.54 22.27
N ILE A 4 -36.17 -34.49 21.70
CA ILE A 4 -35.69 -33.84 20.48
C ILE A 4 -34.35 -33.17 20.84
N ILE A 5 -33.32 -33.32 20.00
CA ILE A 5 -32.14 -32.44 19.78
C ILE A 5 -30.96 -33.33 19.38
N ALA A 6 -30.78 -33.49 18.07
CA ALA A 6 -29.50 -33.64 17.37
C ALA A 6 -29.85 -33.75 15.88
N LEU A 7 -28.98 -33.22 15.01
CA LEU A 7 -29.17 -32.94 13.56
C LEU A 7 -29.83 -31.57 13.30
N LEU A 8 -29.21 -30.56 12.68
CA LEU A 8 -28.07 -30.54 11.78
C LEU A 8 -27.16 -29.34 12.04
N LEU A 9 -25.91 -29.59 12.42
CA LEU A 9 -24.79 -28.72 12.10
C LEU A 9 -24.35 -29.11 10.68
N LEU A 10 -24.92 -28.47 9.65
CA LEU A 10 -24.37 -28.54 8.30
C LEU A 10 -23.61 -27.26 8.02
N ALA A 11 -22.29 -27.39 8.17
CA ALA A 11 -21.24 -26.74 7.41
C ALA A 11 -21.54 -25.31 6.92
N VAL A 12 -21.14 -24.32 7.73
CA VAL A 12 -20.54 -23.13 7.11
C VAL A 12 -19.18 -23.58 6.59
N ALA A 13 -19.17 -24.21 5.40
CA ALA A 13 -17.94 -24.34 4.66
C ALA A 13 -17.43 -22.92 4.48
N ALA A 14 -16.34 -22.58 5.17
CA ALA A 14 -15.59 -21.38 4.86
C ALA A 14 -15.30 -21.47 3.37
N ASN A 15 -16.01 -20.65 2.59
CA ASN A 15 -15.72 -20.49 1.19
C ASN A 15 -14.32 -19.88 1.20
N ALA A 16 -13.29 -20.71 1.09
CA ALA A 16 -11.94 -20.25 0.78
C ALA A 16 -12.03 -19.72 -0.64
N GLN A 17 -12.61 -18.52 -0.78
CA GLN A 17 -12.66 -17.80 -2.03
C GLN A 17 -11.22 -17.76 -2.52
N ASN A 18 -11.01 -18.20 -3.76
CA ASN A 18 -9.72 -18.11 -4.44
C ASN A 18 -9.43 -16.63 -4.72
N LEU A 19 -9.16 -15.86 -3.65
CA LEU A 19 -8.90 -14.44 -3.71
C LEU A 19 -7.58 -14.23 -4.44
N THR A 20 -7.63 -13.44 -5.49
CA THR A 20 -6.46 -13.07 -6.28
C THR A 20 -5.75 -11.87 -5.66
N TRP A 21 -4.43 -11.83 -5.78
CA TRP A 21 -3.67 -10.65 -5.42
C TRP A 21 -3.95 -9.53 -6.42
N PRO A 22 -4.17 -8.27 -5.98
CA PRO A 22 -4.28 -7.14 -6.88
C PRO A 22 -3.03 -7.02 -7.78
N LYS A 23 -3.23 -6.77 -9.06
CA LYS A 23 -2.19 -6.57 -10.07
C LYS A 23 -1.59 -5.18 -9.93
N TYR A 24 -0.26 -5.14 -9.86
CA TYR A 24 0.51 -3.91 -9.78
C TYR A 24 1.04 -3.52 -11.17
N PRO A 25 1.03 -2.23 -11.55
CA PRO A 25 0.46 -1.08 -10.83
C PRO A 25 -1.04 -0.85 -11.10
N GLU A 26 -1.67 -1.60 -12.00
CA GLU A 26 -2.97 -1.24 -12.58
C GLU A 26 -4.09 -1.09 -11.55
N GLN A 27 -4.12 -1.99 -10.56
CA GLN A 27 -5.14 -2.03 -9.51
C GLN A 27 -4.71 -1.28 -8.24
N PHE A 28 -3.71 -0.41 -8.36
CA PHE A 28 -3.21 0.44 -7.27
C PHE A 28 -3.34 1.91 -7.63
N LYS A 29 -3.53 2.74 -6.60
CA LYS A 29 -3.64 4.20 -6.74
C LYS A 29 -2.93 4.89 -5.58
N PHE A 30 -2.28 6.01 -5.88
CA PHE A 30 -1.90 7.01 -4.90
C PHE A 30 -2.80 8.23 -5.08
N THR A 31 -3.25 8.83 -3.98
CA THR A 31 -4.18 9.97 -3.99
C THR A 31 -3.83 10.93 -2.87
N THR A 32 -3.98 12.22 -3.13
CA THR A 32 -3.81 13.31 -2.14
C THR A 32 -5.16 13.93 -1.73
N SER A 33 -6.26 13.23 -2.01
CA SER A 33 -7.64 13.72 -1.87
C SER A 33 -8.50 12.85 -0.93
N GLY A 34 -7.87 12.00 -0.12
CA GLY A 34 -8.57 11.05 0.74
C GLY A 34 -8.70 9.64 0.15
N PRO A 35 -9.28 8.69 0.91
CA PRO A 35 -9.47 7.30 0.48
C PRO A 35 -10.46 7.21 -0.68
N ILE A 36 -10.27 6.20 -1.55
CA ILE A 36 -11.08 6.00 -2.76
C ILE A 36 -12.19 4.97 -2.48
N PRO A 37 -13.48 5.27 -2.76
CA PRO A 37 -14.54 4.28 -2.67
C PRO A 37 -14.26 3.04 -3.54
N GLY A 38 -14.49 1.84 -3.00
CA GLY A 38 -14.17 0.58 -3.69
C GLY A 38 -12.69 0.17 -3.61
N TYR A 39 -11.88 0.86 -2.80
CA TYR A 39 -10.48 0.51 -2.56
C TYR A 39 -10.24 0.24 -1.07
N THR A 40 -9.24 -0.60 -0.79
CA THR A 40 -8.62 -0.70 0.53
C THR A 40 -7.43 0.25 0.54
N CYS A 41 -7.45 1.23 1.44
CA CYS A 41 -6.45 2.29 1.49
C CYS A 41 -5.72 2.29 2.83
N ILE A 42 -4.41 2.56 2.77
CA ILE A 42 -3.63 2.99 3.93
C ILE A 42 -3.29 4.46 3.79
N GLN A 43 -3.25 5.15 4.92
CA GLN A 43 -2.84 6.53 4.98
C GLN A 43 -1.31 6.61 4.93
N ILE A 44 -0.80 7.49 4.08
CA ILE A 44 0.61 7.84 4.00
C ILE A 44 0.78 9.17 4.73
N GLN A 45 1.46 9.14 5.87
CA GLN A 45 1.58 10.31 6.73
C GLN A 45 2.99 10.44 7.28
N GLU A 46 3.44 11.67 7.43
CA GLU A 46 4.62 12.01 8.21
C GLU A 46 4.21 13.12 9.17
N PRO A 47 3.97 12.82 10.46
CA PRO A 47 3.49 13.83 11.41
C PRO A 47 4.42 15.02 11.61
N SER A 48 5.71 14.86 11.33
CA SER A 48 6.70 15.93 11.44
C SER A 48 6.65 16.89 10.25
N ASP A 49 6.00 16.50 9.15
CA ASP A 49 5.84 17.25 7.92
C ASP A 49 4.43 17.89 7.84
N PRO A 50 4.31 19.23 7.85
CA PRO A 50 3.02 19.91 7.82
C PRO A 50 2.14 19.64 6.60
N VAL A 51 2.71 19.26 5.45
CA VAL A 51 1.96 18.92 4.23
C VAL A 51 1.37 17.52 4.36
N TRP A 52 2.15 16.58 4.88
CA TRP A 52 1.75 15.17 5.02
C TRP A 52 0.98 14.85 6.29
N ALA A 53 1.12 15.66 7.34
CA ALA A 53 0.34 15.58 8.57
C ALA A 53 -1.15 15.89 8.36
N ARG A 54 -1.54 16.47 7.21
CA ARG A 54 -2.94 16.81 6.87
C ARG A 54 -3.80 15.60 6.51
N GLN A 55 -3.23 14.38 6.55
CA GLN A 55 -4.01 13.14 6.52
C GLN A 55 -4.80 12.88 5.24
N THR A 56 -4.45 13.53 4.12
CA THR A 56 -5.16 13.39 2.82
C THR A 56 -4.47 12.44 1.84
N ASN A 57 -3.27 11.97 2.15
CA ASN A 57 -2.48 11.11 1.25
C ASN A 57 -2.77 9.64 1.55
N TYR A 58 -3.17 8.89 0.53
CA TYR A 58 -3.49 7.48 0.66
C TYR A 58 -2.88 6.68 -0.47
N PHE A 59 -2.40 5.49 -0.12
CA PHE A 59 -2.03 4.46 -1.07
C PHE A 59 -3.04 3.33 -0.97
N CYS A 60 -3.62 2.99 -2.12
CA CYS A 60 -4.82 2.19 -2.21
C CYS A 60 -4.60 1.03 -3.19
N HIS A 61 -5.25 -0.10 -2.91
CA HIS A 61 -5.45 -1.18 -3.88
C HIS A 61 -6.94 -1.43 -4.06
N GLU A 62 -7.35 -1.88 -5.24
CA GLU A 62 -8.76 -2.22 -5.51
C GLU A 62 -9.29 -3.23 -4.48
N ALA A 63 -10.52 -3.02 -4.03
CA ALA A 63 -11.25 -3.98 -3.21
C ALA A 63 -12.34 -4.64 -4.06
N GLY A 64 -12.69 -5.88 -3.73
CA GLY A 64 -13.75 -6.60 -4.41
C GLY A 64 -13.88 -8.02 -3.91
N GLU A 65 -14.97 -8.69 -4.28
CA GLU A 65 -15.32 -10.03 -3.80
C GLU A 65 -14.27 -11.11 -4.14
N ASN A 66 -13.46 -10.87 -5.19
CA ASN A 66 -12.41 -11.79 -5.65
C ASN A 66 -11.00 -11.22 -5.51
N ILE A 67 -10.84 -10.09 -4.82
CA ILE A 67 -9.56 -9.41 -4.61
C ILE A 67 -9.15 -9.52 -3.14
N ARG A 68 -7.95 -10.02 -2.92
CA ARG A 68 -7.35 -10.17 -1.59
C ARG A 68 -7.03 -8.80 -1.00
N ASN A 69 -7.41 -8.57 0.26
CA ASN A 69 -6.81 -7.51 1.06
C ASN A 69 -5.33 -7.84 1.30
N ILE A 70 -4.44 -6.97 0.84
CA ILE A 70 -3.01 -7.28 0.88
C ILE A 70 -2.39 -7.08 2.26
N GLY A 71 -3.11 -6.53 3.23
CA GLY A 71 -2.61 -6.27 4.58
C GLY A 71 -1.43 -5.30 4.63
N MET A 72 -1.33 -4.38 3.67
CA MET A 72 -0.26 -3.38 3.65
C MET A 72 -0.36 -2.45 4.85
N ARG A 73 0.79 -1.94 5.30
CA ARG A 73 0.90 -1.01 6.42
C ARG A 73 1.91 0.09 6.11
N TRP A 74 1.57 1.30 6.53
CA TRP A 74 2.50 2.42 6.58
C TRP A 74 3.12 2.49 7.98
N SER A 75 4.40 2.87 8.05
CA SER A 75 5.08 3.16 9.30
C SER A 75 5.93 4.41 9.13
N PHE A 76 5.73 5.39 10.01
CA PHE A 76 6.51 6.62 10.07
C PHE A 76 7.52 6.65 11.24
N THR A 77 7.74 5.50 11.88
CA THR A 77 8.60 5.37 13.07
C THR A 77 9.55 4.18 12.96
N GLY A 78 9.86 3.78 11.73
CA GLY A 78 10.77 2.69 11.43
C GLY A 78 10.09 1.42 10.93
N ARG A 79 10.91 0.40 10.70
CA ARG A 79 10.51 -0.85 10.07
C ARG A 79 9.63 -1.72 10.99
N ILE A 80 8.58 -2.31 10.42
CA ILE A 80 7.81 -3.38 11.07
C ILE A 80 8.56 -4.72 10.87
N SER A 81 9.07 -5.29 11.95
CA SER A 81 10.01 -6.43 11.90
C SER A 81 9.44 -7.72 11.30
N THR A 82 8.12 -7.92 11.36
CA THR A 82 7.42 -9.10 10.83
C THR A 82 7.00 -8.97 9.37
N MET A 83 7.40 -7.90 8.68
CA MET A 83 6.95 -7.56 7.32
C MET A 83 8.13 -7.28 6.36
N LYS A 84 7.84 -7.39 5.05
CA LYS A 84 8.73 -6.89 4.00
C LYS A 84 8.50 -5.39 3.87
N CYS A 85 9.47 -4.60 4.29
CA CYS A 85 9.36 -3.15 4.34
C CYS A 85 10.36 -2.50 3.40
N ARG A 86 9.92 -1.45 2.71
CA ARG A 86 10.72 -0.67 1.79
C ARG A 86 10.73 0.78 2.26
N PRO A 87 11.92 1.40 2.37
CA PRO A 87 12.01 2.79 2.79
C PRO A 87 11.34 3.69 1.75
N VAL A 88 10.67 4.72 2.22
CA VAL A 88 10.02 5.74 1.41
C VAL A 88 10.50 7.07 1.92
N TYR A 89 11.30 7.78 1.12
CA TYR A 89 11.86 9.06 1.50
C TYR A 89 12.15 9.90 0.26
N GLU A 90 12.15 11.21 0.45
CA GLU A 90 12.51 12.19 -0.55
C GLU A 90 13.70 13.03 -0.04
N PRO A 91 14.89 12.96 -0.65
CA PRO A 91 16.08 13.66 -0.18
C PRO A 91 15.96 15.18 -0.13
N SER A 92 15.07 15.76 -0.93
CA SER A 92 14.80 17.19 -0.89
C SER A 92 14.07 17.62 0.38
N GLU A 93 13.44 16.67 1.09
CA GLU A 93 12.74 16.94 2.34
C GLU A 93 13.71 17.38 3.45
N PRO A 94 13.39 18.46 4.19
CA PRO A 94 14.13 18.84 5.38
C PRO A 94 14.25 17.69 6.38
N ALA A 95 15.46 17.46 6.91
CA ALA A 95 15.71 16.39 7.89
C ALA A 95 14.80 16.44 9.14
N LYS A 96 14.31 17.63 9.52
CA LYS A 96 13.34 17.83 10.62
C LYS A 96 12.00 17.12 10.37
N TYR A 97 11.68 16.80 9.11
CA TYR A 97 10.45 16.11 8.70
C TYR A 97 10.58 14.60 8.76
N LYS A 98 11.76 14.02 9.06
CA LYS A 98 11.89 12.59 9.44
C LYS A 98 11.37 11.59 8.39
N TRP A 99 11.65 11.82 7.12
CA TRP A 99 11.32 10.83 6.08
C TRP A 99 12.21 9.58 6.08
N LEU A 100 13.38 9.60 6.74
CA LEU A 100 14.34 8.51 6.71
C LEU A 100 13.92 7.26 7.51
N ASP A 101 12.93 7.39 8.40
CA ASP A 101 12.33 6.29 9.16
C ASP A 101 10.95 5.88 8.63
N ASN A 102 10.63 6.27 7.39
CA ASN A 102 9.35 5.97 6.77
C ASN A 102 9.43 4.71 5.90
N PHE A 103 8.45 3.83 6.07
CA PHE A 103 8.41 2.53 5.40
C PHE A 103 6.99 2.18 4.94
N ILE A 104 6.90 1.68 3.71
CA ILE A 104 5.76 0.88 3.27
C ILE A 104 6.06 -0.60 3.48
N CYS A 105 5.15 -1.31 4.14
CA CYS A 105 5.32 -2.70 4.53
C CYS A 105 4.19 -3.56 3.98
N VAL A 106 4.53 -4.75 3.49
CA VAL A 106 3.57 -5.79 3.10
C VAL A 106 3.87 -7.10 3.85
N PRO A 107 2.86 -7.97 4.06
CA PRO A 107 3.06 -9.31 4.62
C PRO A 107 4.14 -10.08 3.87
N ILE A 108 4.83 -10.99 4.56
CA ILE A 108 5.99 -11.69 3.99
C ILE A 108 5.62 -12.61 2.82
N ASP A 109 4.39 -13.12 2.83
CA ASP A 109 3.78 -13.98 1.82
C ASP A 109 3.15 -13.20 0.66
N ALA A 110 3.05 -11.87 0.76
CA ALA A 110 2.55 -11.05 -0.34
C ALA A 110 3.51 -11.14 -1.55
N PRO A 111 3.01 -11.23 -2.79
CA PRO A 111 3.85 -11.50 -3.96
C PRO A 111 4.68 -10.31 -4.41
N TYR A 112 4.51 -9.12 -3.81
CA TYR A 112 5.14 -7.87 -4.23
C TYR A 112 6.62 -7.77 -3.80
N GLU A 113 7.45 -7.21 -4.68
CA GLU A 113 8.81 -6.75 -4.39
C GLU A 113 8.92 -5.26 -4.65
N PHE A 114 8.29 -4.49 -3.76
CA PHE A 114 8.27 -3.04 -3.89
C PHE A 114 9.68 -2.43 -3.85
N GLN A 115 9.87 -1.34 -4.57
CA GLN A 115 11.02 -0.45 -4.45
C GLN A 115 10.56 0.99 -4.68
N PHE A 116 10.99 1.91 -3.82
CA PHE A 116 10.69 3.31 -3.95
C PHE A 116 11.84 4.04 -4.66
N PHE A 117 11.48 4.96 -5.53
CA PHE A 117 12.37 5.84 -6.26
C PHE A 117 11.95 7.29 -6.03
N ASN A 118 12.92 8.13 -5.79
CA ASN A 118 12.87 9.59 -5.63
C ASN A 118 13.41 10.29 -6.89
N TYR A 119 13.16 9.65 -8.03
CA TYR A 119 13.50 10.14 -9.36
C TYR A 119 12.71 9.33 -10.39
N VAL A 120 12.54 9.92 -11.57
CA VAL A 120 11.84 9.28 -12.68
C VAL A 120 12.53 7.97 -13.10
N PRO A 121 11.86 6.80 -13.00
CA PRO A 121 12.40 5.54 -13.49
C PRO A 121 12.67 5.59 -15.00
N ARG A 122 13.67 4.84 -15.46
CA ARG A 122 13.97 4.70 -16.89
C ARG A 122 12.73 4.23 -17.65
N MET A 123 12.57 4.69 -18.90
CA MET A 123 11.35 4.46 -19.69
C MET A 123 10.94 2.99 -19.78
N ASN A 124 11.92 2.09 -19.96
CA ASN A 124 11.71 0.64 -20.04
C ASN A 124 11.23 -0.02 -18.74
N TYR A 125 11.26 0.69 -17.60
CA TYR A 125 10.77 0.20 -16.31
C TYR A 125 9.48 0.87 -15.85
N ARG A 126 8.96 1.86 -16.60
CA ARG A 126 7.77 2.62 -16.18
C ARG A 126 6.50 1.76 -16.04
N CYS A 127 6.36 0.67 -16.80
CA CYS A 127 5.20 -0.20 -16.68
C CYS A 127 5.10 -0.89 -15.30
N ARG A 128 6.19 -0.90 -14.54
CA ARG A 128 6.28 -1.52 -13.20
C ARG A 128 6.02 -0.53 -12.08
N CYS A 129 5.70 0.73 -12.39
CA CYS A 129 5.79 1.83 -11.45
C CYS A 129 4.51 2.64 -11.38
N LEU A 130 4.14 3.05 -10.16
CA LEU A 130 3.08 3.99 -9.85
C LEU A 130 3.69 5.26 -9.25
N GLN A 131 3.37 6.40 -9.84
CA GLN A 131 3.83 7.70 -9.35
C GLN A 131 3.13 8.08 -8.04
N TRP A 132 3.90 8.54 -7.06
CA TRP A 132 3.43 9.12 -5.81
C TRP A 132 3.53 10.64 -5.90
N TYR A 133 2.60 11.22 -6.65
CA TYR A 133 2.61 12.65 -6.95
C TYR A 133 1.90 13.48 -5.88
N ASN A 134 2.57 14.49 -5.33
CA ASN A 134 1.96 15.49 -4.45
C ASN A 134 2.32 16.93 -4.86
N ALA A 135 1.39 17.60 -5.56
CA ALA A 135 1.58 18.98 -6.03
C ALA A 135 1.62 20.05 -4.91
N LYS A 136 1.15 19.72 -3.71
CA LYS A 136 1.09 20.66 -2.58
C LYS A 136 2.40 20.73 -1.81
N ASP A 137 3.28 19.76 -2.06
CA ASP A 137 4.57 19.66 -1.42
C ASP A 137 5.65 20.29 -2.32
N PRO A 138 6.38 21.31 -1.84
CA PRO A 138 7.43 21.93 -2.64
C PRO A 138 8.68 21.06 -2.77
N ASP A 139 8.85 20.03 -1.93
CA ASP A 139 10.09 19.27 -1.78
C ASP A 139 10.15 18.07 -2.76
N THR A 140 9.83 18.34 -4.03
CA THR A 140 10.06 17.48 -5.20
C THR A 140 9.33 16.13 -5.26
N TRP A 141 8.14 15.98 -4.68
CA TRP A 141 7.26 14.81 -4.88
C TRP A 141 6.73 14.60 -6.31
N GLY A 142 7.30 15.30 -7.29
CA GLY A 142 6.96 15.26 -8.70
C GLY A 142 7.52 14.04 -9.43
N ASP A 143 8.58 13.43 -8.93
CA ASP A 143 9.33 12.36 -9.59
C ASP A 143 9.45 11.09 -8.74
N ASN A 144 8.59 10.94 -7.75
CA ASN A 144 8.59 9.80 -6.85
C ASN A 144 7.72 8.67 -7.40
N PHE A 145 8.25 7.45 -7.37
CA PHE A 145 7.57 6.27 -7.87
C PHE A 145 7.77 5.10 -6.91
N LEU A 146 6.67 4.43 -6.58
CA LEU A 146 6.73 3.08 -6.07
C LEU A 146 6.72 2.13 -7.27
N CYS A 147 7.59 1.14 -7.31
CA CYS A 147 7.65 0.14 -8.37
C CYS A 147 7.59 -1.27 -7.77
N ASP A 148 7.21 -2.27 -8.56
CA ASP A 148 7.29 -3.69 -8.18
C ASP A 148 8.15 -4.48 -9.18
N TRP A 149 9.25 -5.08 -8.70
CA TRP A 149 10.17 -5.82 -9.55
C TRP A 149 9.69 -7.19 -10.01
N ARG A 150 8.52 -7.63 -9.56
CA ARG A 150 7.86 -8.82 -10.07
C ARG A 150 7.11 -8.57 -11.38
N VAL A 151 6.79 -7.31 -11.67
CA VAL A 151 6.15 -6.92 -12.92
C VAL A 151 7.16 -7.02 -14.05
N SER A 152 6.79 -7.67 -15.16
CA SER A 152 7.60 -7.71 -16.36
C SER A 152 7.13 -6.63 -17.34
N CYS A 153 8.05 -5.70 -17.63
CA CYS A 153 8.16 -5.02 -18.92
C CYS A 153 9.26 -5.76 -19.70
#